data_AF-A0A4Q4D7P4-F1
#
_entry.id   AF-A0A4Q4D7P4-F1
#
_cell.length_a   1.000
_cell.length_b   1.000
_cell.length_c   1.000
_cell.angle_alpha   90.00
_cell.angle_beta   90.00
_cell.angle_gamma   90.00
#
_symmetry.space_group_name_H-M   'P 1'
#
loop_
_entity.id
_entity.type
_entity.pdbx_description
1 polymer ?
#
loop_
_entity_poly.entity_id
_entity_poly.type
_entity_poly.pdbx_seq_one_letter_code
_entity_poly.pdbx_strand_id
1 'polypeptide(L)'
;WWTLTPEAVEDTLSGADVPGAAHAAEHASIGLLPLLAMCDRWDLGGLSTALHADTGRLTVFVHDGHPGGAGFAERGYETVVHWLRVTRDAIASCECLTGCPSCVQSPKCGNGNEPLDKAGAVALLDRVLKDAPVPSEAAQA
;
A
#
# COMPACT_ATOMS: atom_id res chain seq x y z
N TRP A 1 -6.41 -2.99 -5.16
CA TRP A 1 -5.17 -3.73 -4.83
C TRP A 1 -4.12 -3.43 -5.88
N TRP A 2 -2.86 -3.77 -5.61
CA TRP A 2 -1.77 -3.77 -6.61
C TRP A 2 -0.95 -5.06 -6.46
N THR A 3 -0.24 -5.45 -7.52
CA THR A 3 0.54 -6.69 -7.55
C THR A 3 1.91 -6.49 -8.17
N LEU A 4 2.87 -7.31 -7.77
CA LEU A 4 4.19 -7.41 -8.41
C LEU A 4 4.54 -8.89 -8.67
N THR A 5 5.22 -9.15 -9.79
CA THR A 5 5.73 -10.50 -10.07
C THR A 5 6.86 -10.88 -9.12
N PRO A 6 7.13 -12.18 -8.91
CA PRO A 6 8.27 -12.61 -8.12
C PRO A 6 9.60 -12.00 -8.60
N GLU A 7 9.81 -11.90 -9.92
CA GLU A 7 11.02 -11.29 -10.50
C GLU A 7 11.10 -9.80 -10.18
N ALA A 8 9.97 -9.09 -10.29
CA ALA A 8 9.91 -7.68 -9.95
C ALA A 8 10.20 -7.43 -8.46
N VAL A 9 9.74 -8.31 -7.58
CA VAL A 9 10.02 -8.24 -6.14
C VAL A 9 11.50 -8.50 -5.87
N GLU A 10 12.09 -9.55 -6.46
CA GLU A 10 13.50 -9.89 -6.30
C GLU A 10 14.42 -8.75 -6.79
N ASP A 11 14.14 -8.19 -7.98
CA ASP A 11 14.87 -7.04 -8.53
C ASP A 11 14.79 -5.80 -7.62
N THR A 12 13.69 -5.65 -6.87
CA THR A 12 13.41 -4.45 -6.08
C THR A 12 13.96 -4.55 -4.66
N LEU A 13 13.86 -5.73 -4.04
CA LEU A 13 14.19 -5.94 -2.64
C LEU A 13 15.49 -6.73 -2.42
N SER A 14 15.99 -7.46 -3.42
CA SER A 14 17.27 -8.19 -3.40
C SER A 14 17.47 -9.03 -2.12
N GLY A 15 16.45 -9.77 -1.71
CA GLY A 15 16.47 -10.59 -0.49
C GLY A 15 16.12 -9.89 0.82
N ALA A 16 15.65 -8.63 0.79
CA ALA A 16 15.07 -7.96 1.97
C ALA A 16 13.74 -8.62 2.41
N ASP A 17 13.21 -8.20 3.57
CA ASP A 17 12.00 -8.77 4.17
C ASP A 17 10.73 -8.43 3.36
N VAL A 18 10.38 -9.31 2.43
CA VAL A 18 9.23 -9.16 1.54
C VAL A 18 7.91 -9.04 2.32
N PRO A 19 7.58 -9.94 3.28
CA PRO A 19 6.40 -9.76 4.13
C PRO A 19 6.37 -8.41 4.85
N GLY A 20 7.48 -8.00 5.50
CA GLY A 20 7.56 -6.74 6.23
C GLY A 20 7.37 -5.52 5.33
N ALA A 21 7.94 -5.54 4.11
CA ALA A 21 7.83 -4.46 3.14
C ALA A 21 6.38 -4.31 2.63
N ALA A 22 5.74 -5.42 2.28
CA ALA A 22 4.36 -5.42 1.80
C ALA A 22 3.39 -4.96 2.90
N HIS A 23 3.60 -5.42 4.14
CA HIS A 23 2.78 -5.08 5.30
C HIS A 23 2.92 -3.60 5.70
N ALA A 24 4.13 -3.05 5.66
CA ALA A 24 4.35 -1.61 5.88
C ALA A 24 3.70 -0.75 4.79
N ALA A 25 3.78 -1.17 3.51
CA ALA A 25 3.11 -0.48 2.41
C ALA A 25 1.58 -0.54 2.53
N GLU A 26 1.02 -1.68 2.96
CA GLU A 26 -0.40 -1.86 3.24
C GLU A 26 -0.89 -0.89 4.32
N HIS A 27 -0.22 -0.87 5.48
CA HIS A 27 -0.57 0.01 6.59
C HIS A 27 -0.58 1.49 6.18
N ALA A 28 0.48 1.93 5.52
CA ALA A 28 0.57 3.31 5.04
C ALA A 28 -0.52 3.61 4.01
N SER A 29 -0.83 2.68 3.12
CA SER A 29 -1.90 2.85 2.12
C SER A 29 -3.25 3.06 2.80
N ILE A 30 -3.61 2.20 3.76
CA ILE A 30 -4.85 2.33 4.56
C ILE A 30 -4.87 3.68 5.30
N GLY A 31 -3.75 4.07 5.92
CA GLY A 31 -3.65 5.31 6.68
C GLY A 31 -3.82 6.57 5.84
N LEU A 32 -3.44 6.53 4.56
CA LEU A 32 -3.46 7.70 3.68
C LEU A 32 -4.72 7.80 2.81
N LEU A 33 -5.43 6.70 2.53
CA LEU A 33 -6.66 6.72 1.71
C LEU A 33 -7.75 7.68 2.24
N PRO A 34 -7.97 7.87 3.56
CA PRO A 34 -8.88 8.87 4.10
C PRO A 34 -8.75 10.27 3.50
N LEU A 35 -7.54 10.69 3.12
CA LEU A 35 -7.30 12.01 2.52
C LEU A 35 -7.91 12.17 1.12
N LEU A 36 -8.20 11.06 0.43
CA LEU A 36 -8.69 11.06 -0.96
C LEU A 36 -10.14 10.57 -1.07
N ALA A 37 -10.55 9.69 -0.15
CA ALA A 37 -11.86 9.06 -0.15
C ALA A 37 -12.83 9.62 0.90
N MET A 38 -12.40 10.61 1.70
CA MET A 38 -13.24 11.28 2.72
C MET A 38 -13.92 10.28 3.69
N CYS A 39 -13.19 9.24 4.09
CA CYS A 39 -13.60 8.24 5.07
C CYS A 39 -12.74 8.31 6.33
N ASP A 40 -13.11 7.57 7.39
CA ASP A 40 -12.19 7.30 8.49
C ASP A 40 -11.33 6.08 8.16
N ARG A 41 -10.09 6.03 8.68
CA ARG A 41 -9.24 4.83 8.55
C ARG A 41 -9.89 3.57 9.13
N TRP A 42 -10.81 3.72 10.09
CA TRP A 42 -11.57 2.63 10.69
C TRP A 42 -12.56 2.01 9.71
N ASP A 43 -12.99 2.76 8.69
CA ASP A 43 -13.87 2.29 7.61
C ASP A 43 -13.14 1.44 6.56
N LEU A 44 -11.82 1.25 6.69
CA LEU A 44 -10.97 0.55 5.74
C LEU A 44 -10.31 -0.68 6.38
N GLY A 45 -10.21 -1.76 5.61
CA GLY A 45 -9.40 -2.93 5.92
C GLY A 45 -8.31 -3.14 4.87
N GLY A 46 -7.42 -4.08 5.14
CA GLY A 46 -6.41 -4.50 4.18
C GLY A 46 -5.85 -5.87 4.48
N LEU A 47 -5.05 -6.34 3.54
CA LEU A 47 -4.24 -7.54 3.65
C LEU A 47 -3.03 -7.39 2.73
N SER A 48 -1.88 -7.90 3.16
CA SER A 48 -0.71 -8.10 2.32
C SER A 48 -0.30 -9.57 2.31
N THR A 49 0.16 -10.04 1.15
CA THR A 49 0.75 -11.38 1.02
C THR A 49 1.93 -11.34 0.06
N ALA A 50 3.04 -11.94 0.47
CA ALA A 50 4.24 -12.05 -0.36
C ALA A 50 4.00 -12.90 -1.63
N LEU A 51 3.06 -13.85 -1.56
CA LEU A 51 2.67 -14.68 -2.69
C LEU A 51 1.20 -15.09 -2.55
N HIS A 52 0.32 -14.48 -3.34
CA HIS A 52 -1.09 -14.82 -3.36
C HIS A 52 -1.33 -16.09 -4.20
N ALA A 53 -2.09 -17.06 -3.65
CA ALA A 53 -2.26 -18.38 -4.25
C ALA A 53 -2.82 -18.34 -5.69
N ASP A 54 -3.81 -17.47 -5.93
CA ASP A 54 -4.47 -17.44 -7.24
C ASP A 54 -3.71 -16.64 -8.31
N THR A 55 -2.86 -15.69 -7.90
CA THR A 55 -2.17 -14.79 -8.85
C THR A 55 -0.69 -15.13 -9.00
N GLY A 56 -0.12 -15.91 -8.07
CA GLY A 56 1.31 -16.20 -8.03
C GLY A 56 2.18 -14.95 -7.83
N ARG A 57 1.60 -13.87 -7.27
CA ARG A 57 2.22 -12.54 -7.17
C ARG A 57 2.16 -12.03 -5.74
N LEU A 58 3.11 -11.16 -5.39
CA LEU A 58 2.96 -10.31 -4.22
C LEU A 58 1.73 -9.44 -4.43
N THR A 59 0.84 -9.39 -3.45
CA THR A 59 -0.39 -8.61 -3.54
C THR A 59 -0.66 -7.84 -2.25
N VAL A 60 -0.98 -6.55 -2.40
CA VAL A 60 -1.48 -5.71 -1.31
C VAL A 60 -2.89 -5.24 -1.62
N PHE A 61 -3.79 -5.50 -0.68
CA PHE A 61 -5.21 -5.19 -0.73
C PHE A 61 -5.54 -4.08 0.26
N VAL A 62 -6.45 -3.20 -0.16
CA VAL A 62 -7.19 -2.29 0.71
C VAL A 62 -8.64 -2.37 0.24
N HIS A 63 -9.55 -2.50 1.18
CA HIS A 63 -10.97 -2.70 0.91
C HIS A 63 -11.82 -1.97 1.94
N ASP A 64 -13.10 -1.80 1.62
CA ASP A 64 -14.07 -1.23 2.55
C ASP A 64 -14.30 -2.19 3.72
N GLY A 65 -14.33 -1.66 4.94
CA GLY A 65 -14.67 -2.41 6.15
C GLY A 65 -16.17 -2.61 6.34
N HIS A 66 -17.01 -1.91 5.57
CA HIS A 66 -18.46 -2.04 5.64
C HIS A 66 -18.97 -3.24 4.80
N PRO A 67 -19.83 -4.12 5.34
CA PRO A 67 -20.46 -5.17 4.56
C PRO A 67 -21.23 -4.62 3.35
N GLY A 68 -20.97 -5.18 2.16
CA GLY A 68 -21.59 -4.70 0.91
C GLY A 68 -20.85 -3.54 0.22
N GLY A 69 -19.83 -2.97 0.87
CA GLY A 69 -19.05 -1.86 0.33
C GLY A 69 -19.72 -0.49 0.55
N ALA A 70 -18.89 0.54 0.71
CA ALA A 70 -19.27 1.94 0.85
C ALA A 70 -18.68 2.83 -0.27
N GLY A 71 -17.85 2.26 -1.15
CA GLY A 71 -17.26 2.93 -2.31
C GLY A 71 -15.90 3.57 -2.06
N PHE A 72 -15.28 3.38 -0.88
CA PHE A 72 -13.98 4.02 -0.58
C PHE A 72 -12.84 3.39 -1.35
N ALA A 73 -12.83 2.06 -1.47
CA ALA A 73 -11.87 1.33 -2.28
C ALA A 73 -12.04 1.62 -3.77
N GLU A 74 -13.28 1.83 -4.24
CA GLU A 74 -13.56 2.26 -5.61
C GLU A 74 -12.96 3.66 -5.85
N ARG A 75 -13.22 4.61 -4.96
CA ARG A 75 -12.64 5.95 -5.02
C ARG A 75 -11.10 5.93 -4.96
N GLY A 76 -10.53 5.06 -4.13
CA GLY A 76 -9.10 4.81 -4.06
C GLY A 76 -8.53 4.22 -5.35
N TYR A 77 -9.28 3.37 -6.04
CA TYR A 77 -8.89 2.82 -7.34
C TYR A 77 -8.85 3.89 -8.44
N GLU A 78 -9.86 4.76 -8.53
CA GLU A 78 -9.89 5.86 -9.49
C GLU A 78 -8.68 6.80 -9.36
N THR A 79 -8.16 6.97 -8.15
CA THR A 79 -7.04 7.86 -7.83
C THR A 79 -5.75 7.10 -7.48
N VAL A 80 -5.66 5.82 -7.81
CA VAL A 80 -4.64 4.90 -7.28
C VAL A 80 -3.21 5.41 -7.46
N VAL A 81 -2.88 6.02 -8.60
CA VAL A 81 -1.53 6.56 -8.83
C VAL A 81 -1.23 7.74 -7.90
N HIS A 82 -2.19 8.64 -7.69
CA HIS A 82 -2.02 9.77 -6.78
C HIS A 82 -1.96 9.28 -5.32
N TRP A 83 -2.85 8.37 -4.95
CA TRP A 83 -2.88 7.79 -3.62
C TRP A 83 -1.56 7.10 -3.27
N LEU A 84 -1.05 6.19 -4.13
CA LEU A 84 0.19 5.48 -3.88
C LEU A 84 1.41 6.42 -3.86
N ARG A 85 1.41 7.50 -4.65
CA ARG A 85 2.46 8.54 -4.57
C ARG A 85 2.47 9.24 -3.22
N VAL A 86 1.31 9.71 -2.76
CA VAL A 86 1.18 10.37 -1.45
C VAL A 86 1.56 9.41 -0.32
N THR A 87 1.15 8.14 -0.39
CA THR A 87 1.57 7.09 0.54
C THR A 87 3.08 6.92 0.57
N ARG A 88 3.70 6.73 -0.60
CA ARG A 88 5.15 6.58 -0.73
C ARG A 88 5.90 7.77 -0.14
N ASP A 89 5.47 8.98 -0.48
CA ASP A 89 6.13 10.22 -0.05
C ASP A 89 6.01 10.42 1.46
N ALA A 90 4.86 10.11 2.07
CA ALA A 90 4.68 10.18 3.52
C ALA A 90 5.62 9.21 4.27
N ILE A 91 5.82 8.00 3.75
CA ILE A 91 6.78 7.04 4.35
C ILE A 91 8.21 7.58 4.21
N ALA A 92 8.59 8.01 3.01
CA ALA A 92 9.93 8.48 2.69
C ALA A 92 10.32 9.77 3.43
N SER A 93 9.38 10.69 3.65
CA SER A 93 9.60 11.96 4.35
C SER A 93 9.62 11.82 5.88
N CYS A 94 9.16 10.69 6.42
CA CYS A 94 9.17 10.47 7.86
C CYS A 94 10.60 10.31 8.38
N GLU A 95 10.97 11.03 9.44
CA GLU A 95 12.34 11.02 10.00
C GLU A 95 12.67 9.78 10.85
N CYS A 96 11.70 8.88 11.10
CA CYS A 96 11.95 7.68 11.88
C CYS A 96 12.85 6.67 11.14
N LEU A 97 13.59 5.85 11.87
CA LEU A 97 14.51 4.87 11.26
C LEU A 97 13.79 3.62 10.76
N THR A 98 12.99 3.00 11.61
CA THR A 98 12.46 1.64 11.38
C THR A 98 10.96 1.60 11.09
N GLY A 99 10.26 2.72 11.25
CA GLY A 99 8.80 2.80 11.17
C GLY A 99 8.18 3.25 12.48
N CYS A 100 7.09 4.03 12.40
CA CYS A 100 6.39 4.58 13.56
C CYS A 100 4.89 4.76 13.27
N PRO A 101 4.07 5.16 14.27
CA PRO A 101 2.63 5.42 14.11
C PRO A 101 2.29 6.47 13.04
N SER A 102 3.23 7.33 12.68
CA SER A 102 3.01 8.38 11.68
C SER A 102 3.25 7.94 10.23
N CYS A 103 3.83 6.75 9.99
CA CYS A 103 4.15 6.31 8.62
C CYS A 103 3.67 4.90 8.28
N VAL A 104 4.13 3.86 9.00
CA VAL A 104 3.90 2.46 8.60
C VAL A 104 3.28 1.58 9.69
N GLN A 105 3.07 2.10 10.90
CA GLN A 105 2.36 1.35 11.93
C GLN A 105 0.86 1.64 11.87
N SER A 106 0.07 0.59 12.08
CA SER A 106 -1.39 0.66 12.18
C SER A 106 -1.84 0.22 13.58
N PRO A 107 -2.74 0.97 14.24
CA PRO A 107 -3.35 0.51 15.49
C PRO A 107 -4.42 -0.56 15.27
N LYS A 108 -4.76 -0.88 14.01
CA LYS A 108 -5.65 -1.98 13.63
C LYS A 108 -4.89 -3.27 13.33
N CYS A 109 -3.55 -3.26 13.39
CA CYS A 109 -2.74 -4.41 13.02
C CYS A 109 -2.93 -5.56 14.02
N GLY A 110 -3.55 -6.66 13.56
CA GLY A 110 -3.70 -7.89 14.35
C GLY A 110 -2.38 -8.61 14.63
N ASN A 111 -1.34 -8.34 13.83
CA ASN A 111 0.00 -8.94 13.95
C ASN A 111 0.95 -8.10 14.82
N GLY A 112 0.44 -7.10 15.56
CA GLY A 112 1.25 -6.33 16.50
C GLY A 112 2.28 -5.41 15.85
N ASN A 113 2.08 -5.01 14.59
CA ASN A 113 3.03 -4.21 13.81
C ASN A 113 4.39 -4.91 13.59
N GLU A 114 4.39 -6.24 13.45
CA GLU A 114 5.58 -7.03 13.17
C GLU A 114 5.26 -8.15 12.14
N PRO A 115 6.09 -8.36 11.10
CA PRO A 115 7.21 -7.51 10.70
C PRO A 115 6.76 -6.23 9.99
N LEU A 116 7.61 -5.20 10.01
CA LEU A 116 7.47 -3.99 9.21
C LEU A 116 8.84 -3.55 8.66
N ASP A 117 8.93 -3.40 7.34
CA ASP A 117 10.10 -2.84 6.67
C ASP A 117 9.74 -1.53 5.97
N LYS A 118 10.12 -0.42 6.60
CA LYS A 118 9.89 0.93 6.08
C LYS A 118 10.58 1.16 4.73
N ALA A 119 11.85 0.75 4.60
CA ALA A 119 12.63 1.01 3.40
C ALA A 119 12.13 0.14 2.24
N GLY A 120 11.85 -1.13 2.54
CA GLY A 120 11.23 -2.06 1.59
C GLY A 120 9.87 -1.57 1.10
N ALA A 121 9.03 -1.00 1.98
CA ALA A 121 7.74 -0.42 1.57
C ALA A 121 7.89 0.71 0.54
N VAL A 122 8.85 1.63 0.75
CA VAL A 122 9.14 2.70 -0.23
C VAL A 122 9.60 2.09 -1.56
N ALA A 123 10.49 1.11 -1.53
CA ALA A 123 11.00 0.46 -2.73
C ALA A 123 9.90 -0.25 -3.54
N LEU A 124 9.00 -0.98 -2.86
CA LEU A 124 7.86 -1.62 -3.52
C LEU A 124 6.91 -0.59 -4.14
N LEU A 125 6.59 0.48 -3.41
CA LEU A 125 5.72 1.54 -3.93
C LEU A 125 6.35 2.27 -5.13
N ASP A 126 7.66 2.54 -5.09
CA ASP A 126 8.41 3.09 -6.22
C ASP A 126 8.34 2.17 -7.45
N ARG A 127 8.49 0.86 -7.25
CA ARG A 127 8.37 -0.12 -8.33
C ARG A 127 6.97 -0.14 -8.93
N VAL A 128 5.93 -0.21 -8.11
CA VAL A 128 4.52 -0.20 -8.57
C VAL A 128 4.20 1.09 -9.33
N LEU A 129 4.66 2.24 -8.84
CA LEU A 129 4.43 3.53 -9.48
C LEU A 129 5.18 3.69 -10.81
N LYS A 130 6.34 3.05 -10.95
CA LYS A 130 7.08 2.99 -12.21
C LYS A 130 6.38 2.11 -13.26
N ASP A 131 5.79 1.01 -12.81
CA ASP A 131 5.09 0.05 -13.67
C ASP A 131 3.62 0.48 -13.95
N ALA A 132 3.12 1.50 -13.24
CA ALA A 132 1.77 2.02 -13.43
C ALA A 132 1.61 2.67 -14.81
N PRO A 133 0.50 2.41 -15.52
CA PRO A 133 0.23 3.07 -16.79
C PRO A 133 0.08 4.59 -16.58
N VAL A 134 0.63 5.37 -17.50
CA VAL A 134 0.49 6.83 -17.48
C VAL A 134 -1.00 7.16 -17.64
N PRO A 135 -1.62 7.93 -16.72
CA PRO A 135 -3.00 8.35 -16.88
C PRO A 135 -3.16 9.13 -18.19
N SER A 136 -4.09 8.72 -19.05
CA SER A 136 -4.44 9.53 -20.23
C SER A 136 -5.02 10.87 -19.77
N GLU A 137 -4.62 11.98 -20.41
CA GLU A 137 -5.05 13.35 -20.09
C GLU A 137 -6.58 13.56 -20.01
N ALA A 138 -7.38 12.64 -20.55
CA ALA A 138 -8.84 12.69 -20.54
C ALA A 138 -9.50 12.58 -19.14
N ALA A 139 -8.77 12.20 -18.09
CA ALA A 139 -9.32 12.03 -16.73
C ALA A 139 -9.19 13.28 -15.83
N GLN A 140 -8.74 14.41 -16.38
CA GLN A 140 -8.58 15.68 -15.64
C GLN A 140 -9.56 16.79 -16.08
N ALA A 141 -10.58 16.44 -16.87
CA ALA A 141 -11.61 17.37 -17.34
C ALA A 141 -12.92 17.22 -16.54
#